data_AF-A0A7X8G724-F1
#
_entry.id   AF-A0A7X8G724-F1
#
_cell.length_a   1.000
_cell.length_b   1.000
_cell.length_c   1.000
_cell.angle_alpha   90.00
_cell.angle_beta   90.00
_cell.angle_gamma   90.00
#
_symmetry.space_group_name_H-M   'P 1'
#
loop_
_entity.id
_entity.type
_entity.pdbx_description
1 polymer ?
#
loop_
_entity_poly.entity_id
_entity_poly.type
_entity_poly.pdbx_seq_one_letter_code
_entity_poly.pdbx_strand_id
1 'polypeptide(L)'
;WPAFPEQFGFEPCYVNSRLASRGIPVACEVDIYGALSEFIGYCVTNDAVTLLDINNSVPQDLYDEDIKGKYDYKLTDTFMGFHCGNTPLCKLKAGSAIKYQLIQHRLLEKGDPDFTRGTLEGDIEAGKITFFRLQSAADTSLHAYIAQGEVLPVATKSFGGIGIFAIPEMGRFYRHVLIEKRYPHHGAVAFSHCGKALFSIFKYLGIEDISFNQPKNMLYKSENPFA
;
A
#
# COMPACT_ATOMS: atom_id res chain seq x y z
N TRP A 1 -11.51 -3.55 -16.81
CA TRP A 1 -10.56 -2.45 -16.58
C TRP A 1 -10.75 -1.31 -17.60
N PRO A 2 -10.67 -1.49 -18.93
CA PRO A 2 -10.74 -0.36 -19.88
C PRO A 2 -12.14 0.25 -20.04
N ALA A 3 -13.21 -0.46 -19.68
CA ALA A 3 -14.57 0.01 -19.84
C ALA A 3 -14.88 1.34 -19.14
N PHE A 4 -14.27 1.61 -17.97
CA PHE A 4 -14.46 2.90 -17.29
C PHE A 4 -13.81 4.05 -18.09
N PRO A 5 -12.48 4.03 -18.36
CA PRO A 5 -11.87 5.12 -19.10
C PRO A 5 -12.42 5.26 -20.52
N GLU A 6 -12.74 4.18 -21.24
CA GLU A 6 -13.39 4.27 -22.57
C GLU A 6 -14.76 4.94 -22.52
N GLN A 7 -15.57 4.67 -21.48
CA GLN A 7 -16.91 5.23 -21.35
C GLN A 7 -16.92 6.67 -20.82
N PHE A 8 -16.02 7.00 -19.90
CA PHE A 8 -16.01 8.28 -19.19
C PHE A 8 -14.93 9.25 -19.69
N GLY A 9 -14.00 8.79 -20.53
CA GLY A 9 -12.91 9.59 -21.11
C GLY A 9 -11.75 9.88 -20.16
N PHE A 10 -11.67 9.19 -19.01
CA PHE A 10 -10.57 9.34 -18.05
C PHE A 10 -10.52 8.16 -17.05
N GLU A 11 -9.35 7.98 -16.43
CA GLU A 11 -9.06 7.01 -15.38
C GLU A 11 -9.64 7.42 -14.02
N PRO A 12 -10.22 6.49 -13.25
CA PRO A 12 -10.86 6.83 -11.98
C PRO A 12 -9.88 7.27 -10.89
N CYS A 13 -8.56 7.04 -11.06
CA CYS A 13 -7.57 7.11 -9.96
C CYS A 13 -7.57 8.48 -9.24
N TYR A 14 -7.54 9.62 -9.96
CA TYR A 14 -7.57 10.94 -9.31
C TYR A 14 -8.90 11.26 -8.60
N VAL A 15 -10.02 10.78 -9.13
CA VAL A 15 -11.32 10.91 -8.46
C VAL A 15 -11.32 10.12 -7.16
N ASN A 16 -10.79 8.89 -7.19
CA ASN A 16 -10.69 8.06 -6.01
C ASN A 16 -9.79 8.71 -4.94
N SER A 17 -8.64 9.28 -5.34
CA SER A 17 -7.76 10.06 -4.46
C SER A 17 -8.50 11.18 -3.71
N ARG A 18 -9.39 11.91 -4.39
CA ARG A 18 -10.20 12.96 -3.75
C ARG A 18 -11.23 12.41 -2.78
N LEU A 19 -11.88 11.29 -3.10
CA LEU A 19 -12.86 10.65 -2.22
C LEU A 19 -12.18 10.06 -0.99
N ALA A 20 -11.07 9.35 -1.16
CA ALA A 20 -10.24 8.79 -0.09
C ALA A 20 -9.73 9.89 0.86
N SER A 21 -9.31 11.05 0.34
CA SER A 21 -8.89 12.20 1.16
C SER A 21 -9.98 12.75 2.10
N ARG A 22 -11.25 12.40 1.84
CA ARG A 22 -12.44 12.83 2.60
C ARG A 22 -13.02 11.69 3.44
N GLY A 23 -12.34 10.55 3.52
CA GLY A 23 -12.82 9.37 4.23
C GLY A 23 -14.02 8.69 3.57
N ILE A 24 -14.30 8.98 2.29
CA ILE A 24 -15.36 8.31 1.54
C ILE A 24 -14.78 6.97 1.03
N PRO A 25 -15.33 5.81 1.42
CA PRO A 25 -14.81 4.52 0.98
C PRO A 25 -14.87 4.39 -0.54
N VAL A 26 -13.70 4.26 -1.16
CA VAL A 26 -13.54 3.98 -2.58
C VAL A 26 -12.24 3.22 -2.75
N ALA A 27 -12.27 2.11 -3.50
CA ALA A 27 -11.07 1.36 -3.79
C ALA A 27 -11.03 1.02 -5.28
N CYS A 28 -9.81 0.98 -5.81
CA CYS A 28 -9.60 0.46 -7.15
C CYS A 28 -9.89 -1.05 -7.21
N GLU A 29 -10.07 -1.56 -8.43
CA GLU A 29 -10.14 -3.00 -8.71
C GLU A 29 -11.28 -3.75 -8.00
N VAL A 30 -12.32 -3.03 -7.58
CA VAL A 30 -13.46 -3.61 -6.85
C VAL A 30 -13.00 -4.25 -5.52
N ASP A 31 -11.95 -3.71 -4.91
CA ASP A 31 -11.41 -4.22 -3.66
C ASP A 31 -12.25 -3.77 -2.45
N ILE A 32 -13.32 -4.52 -2.17
CA ILE A 32 -14.27 -4.24 -1.08
C ILE A 32 -13.56 -4.22 0.30
N TYR A 33 -12.67 -5.18 0.54
CA TYR A 33 -11.93 -5.27 1.80
C TYR A 33 -10.85 -4.19 1.91
N GLY A 34 -10.30 -3.75 0.77
CA GLY A 34 -9.43 -2.57 0.68
C GLY A 34 -10.16 -1.31 1.09
N ALA A 35 -11.32 -1.03 0.49
CA ALA A 35 -12.15 0.13 0.82
C ALA A 35 -12.56 0.14 2.31
N LEU A 36 -12.94 -1.01 2.85
CA LEU A 36 -13.25 -1.14 4.28
C LEU A 36 -12.02 -0.91 5.17
N SER A 37 -10.86 -1.44 4.77
CA SER A 37 -9.60 -1.21 5.49
C SER A 37 -9.23 0.27 5.49
N GLU A 38 -9.31 0.95 4.36
CA GLU A 38 -9.06 2.40 4.27
C GLU A 38 -10.00 3.19 5.18
N PHE A 39 -11.29 2.83 5.19
CA PHE A 39 -12.28 3.48 6.06
C PHE A 39 -12.00 3.27 7.55
N ILE A 40 -11.64 2.04 7.96
CA ILE A 40 -11.23 1.76 9.34
C ILE A 40 -10.00 2.62 9.70
N GLY A 41 -9.00 2.68 8.82
CA GLY A 41 -7.83 3.52 9.03
C GLY A 41 -8.19 4.99 9.19
N TYR A 42 -9.06 5.52 8.32
CA TYR A 42 -9.54 6.91 8.40
C TYR A 42 -10.24 7.18 9.74
N CYS A 43 -11.13 6.29 10.19
CA CYS A 43 -11.79 6.43 11.49
C CYS A 43 -10.79 6.40 12.67
N VAL A 44 -9.70 5.66 12.55
CA VAL A 44 -8.66 5.57 13.59
C VAL A 44 -7.79 6.82 13.64
N THR A 45 -7.43 7.38 12.49
CA THR A 45 -6.43 8.45 12.40
C THR A 45 -7.04 9.83 12.23
N ASN A 46 -8.30 9.92 11.78
CA ASN A 46 -8.93 11.13 11.27
C ASN A 46 -8.06 11.82 10.19
N ASP A 47 -7.33 11.02 9.42
CA ASP A 47 -6.37 11.44 8.40
C ASP A 47 -6.50 10.54 7.17
N ALA A 48 -6.03 11.02 6.03
CA ALA A 48 -6.12 10.29 4.77
C ALA A 48 -5.38 8.95 4.85
N VAL A 49 -5.99 7.91 4.28
CA VAL A 49 -5.43 6.56 4.16
C VAL A 49 -5.37 6.22 2.67
N THR A 50 -4.45 5.36 2.28
CA THR A 50 -4.36 4.89 0.89
C THR A 50 -4.23 3.39 0.82
N LEU A 51 -4.80 2.80 -0.21
CA LEU A 51 -4.52 1.44 -0.65
C LEU A 51 -3.33 1.44 -1.61
N LEU A 52 -2.37 0.54 -1.41
CA LEU A 52 -1.20 0.37 -2.29
C LEU A 52 -0.94 -1.11 -2.57
N ASP A 53 -0.38 -1.37 -3.74
CA ASP A 53 0.25 -2.62 -4.12
C ASP A 53 1.60 -2.75 -3.43
N ILE A 54 1.88 -3.95 -2.91
CA ILE A 54 3.26 -4.40 -2.72
C ILE A 54 3.80 -4.79 -4.10
N ASN A 55 4.35 -3.82 -4.83
CA ASN A 55 4.65 -3.99 -6.25
C ASN A 55 5.99 -4.70 -6.49
N ASN A 56 7.09 -4.09 -6.05
CA ASN A 56 8.43 -4.63 -6.25
C ASN A 56 9.24 -4.55 -4.95
N SER A 57 10.19 -5.45 -4.76
CA SER A 57 11.31 -5.20 -3.85
C SER A 57 12.08 -3.97 -4.32
N VAL A 58 12.69 -3.22 -3.40
CA VAL A 58 13.60 -2.14 -3.80
C VAL A 58 14.75 -2.73 -4.64
N PRO A 59 15.13 -2.12 -5.78
CA PRO A 59 16.29 -2.56 -6.55
C PRO A 59 17.58 -2.53 -5.73
N GLN A 60 18.46 -3.52 -5.93
CA GLN A 60 19.71 -3.68 -5.16
C GLN A 60 20.62 -2.45 -5.26
N ASP A 61 20.75 -1.89 -6.46
CA ASP A 61 21.54 -0.69 -6.75
C ASP A 61 21.01 0.54 -6.00
N LEU A 62 19.69 0.76 -6.04
CA LEU A 62 19.06 1.85 -5.30
C LEU A 62 19.22 1.66 -3.79
N TYR A 63 19.09 0.43 -3.29
CA TYR A 63 19.30 0.14 -1.88
C TYR A 63 20.75 0.41 -1.44
N ASP A 64 21.74 -0.06 -2.19
CA ASP A 64 23.15 0.13 -1.86
C ASP A 64 23.55 1.63 -1.92
N GLU A 65 22.97 2.40 -2.85
CA GLU A 65 23.25 3.83 -3.01
C GLU A 65 22.53 4.71 -1.95
N ASP A 66 21.23 4.49 -1.74
CA ASP A 66 20.37 5.43 -1.06
C ASP A 66 19.83 4.99 0.31
N ILE A 67 20.00 3.71 0.67
CA ILE A 67 19.42 3.16 1.90
C ILE A 67 20.49 2.58 2.83
N LYS A 68 21.37 1.73 2.30
CA LYS A 68 22.36 0.99 3.09
C LYS A 68 23.31 1.93 3.83
N GLY A 69 23.46 1.70 5.13
CA GLY A 69 24.32 2.52 6.00
C GLY A 69 23.73 3.89 6.36
N LYS A 70 22.62 4.31 5.73
CA LYS A 70 21.86 5.52 6.09
C LYS A 70 20.67 5.19 7.00
N TYR A 71 20.09 4.00 6.84
CA TYR A 71 18.98 3.50 7.64
C TYR A 71 19.26 2.08 8.14
N ASP A 72 18.66 1.70 9.27
CA ASP A 72 18.79 0.37 9.87
C ASP A 72 17.73 -0.60 9.34
N TYR A 73 17.75 -0.83 8.03
CA TYR A 73 16.88 -1.78 7.33
C TYR A 73 17.72 -2.68 6.44
N LYS A 74 17.33 -3.96 6.34
CA LYS A 74 17.87 -4.86 5.32
C LYS A 74 17.16 -4.60 3.99
N LEU A 75 17.75 -5.02 2.88
CA LEU A 75 17.08 -4.97 1.57
C LEU A 75 15.70 -5.65 1.62
N THR A 76 15.62 -6.81 2.27
CA THR A 76 14.38 -7.58 2.45
C THR A 76 13.33 -6.91 3.34
N ASP A 77 13.69 -5.85 4.05
CA ASP A 77 12.76 -5.04 4.84
C ASP A 77 12.09 -3.96 3.98
N THR A 78 12.54 -3.78 2.74
CA THR A 78 12.14 -2.68 1.87
C THR A 78 11.37 -3.13 0.63
N PHE A 79 10.37 -2.36 0.24
CA PHE A 79 9.61 -2.57 -0.99
C PHE A 79 9.09 -1.24 -1.56
N MET A 80 8.69 -1.26 -2.83
CA MET A 80 8.04 -0.15 -3.51
C MET A 80 6.52 -0.32 -3.38
N GLY A 81 5.90 0.53 -2.56
CA GLY A 81 4.45 0.62 -2.46
C GLY A 81 3.93 1.51 -3.58
N PHE A 82 3.02 1.00 -4.42
CA PHE A 82 2.58 1.68 -5.64
C PHE A 82 1.06 1.64 -5.79
N HIS A 83 0.49 2.66 -6.42
CA HIS A 83 -0.84 2.58 -7.02
C HIS A 83 -0.93 3.52 -8.23
N CYS A 84 -1.87 3.27 -9.16
CA CYS A 84 -2.19 4.14 -10.31
C CYS A 84 -2.61 5.60 -9.97
N GLY A 85 -2.58 6.01 -8.70
CA GLY A 85 -2.98 7.35 -8.26
C GLY A 85 -4.22 7.39 -7.38
N ASN A 86 -4.59 6.30 -6.71
CA ASN A 86 -5.58 6.31 -5.62
C ASN A 86 -5.07 7.06 -4.38
N THR A 87 -3.74 7.20 -4.24
CA THR A 87 -3.12 7.92 -3.13
C THR A 87 -3.62 9.37 -3.04
N PRO A 88 -4.13 9.81 -1.89
CA PRO A 88 -4.54 11.20 -1.67
C PRO A 88 -3.42 12.19 -1.98
N LEU A 89 -3.72 13.26 -2.73
CA LEU A 89 -2.74 14.31 -3.10
C LEU A 89 -2.00 14.89 -1.87
N CYS A 90 -2.69 15.02 -0.73
CA CYS A 90 -2.10 15.51 0.52
C CYS A 90 -1.07 14.56 1.16
N LYS A 91 -0.86 13.38 0.57
CA LYS A 91 0.15 12.39 0.98
C LYS A 91 1.25 12.19 -0.05
N LEU A 92 1.26 13.01 -1.11
CA LEU A 92 2.30 13.02 -2.14
C LEU A 92 3.18 14.26 -2.00
N LYS A 93 4.43 14.14 -2.44
CA LYS A 93 5.39 15.22 -2.45
C LYS A 93 4.97 16.38 -3.35
N ALA A 94 5.51 17.56 -3.02
CA ALA A 94 5.47 18.71 -3.91
C ALA A 94 6.04 18.34 -5.29
N GLY A 95 5.39 18.79 -6.36
CA GLY A 95 5.71 18.41 -7.73
C GLY A 95 4.94 17.19 -8.25
N SER A 96 4.06 16.59 -7.43
CA SER A 96 3.06 15.65 -7.91
C SER A 96 2.10 16.31 -8.92
N ALA A 97 1.63 15.54 -9.89
CA ALA A 97 0.83 16.05 -11.00
C ALA A 97 -0.18 15.02 -11.50
N ILE A 98 -1.31 15.51 -12.02
CA ILE A 98 -2.24 14.69 -12.78
C ILE A 98 -1.58 14.35 -14.13
N LYS A 99 -1.52 13.07 -14.47
CA LYS A 99 -0.99 12.56 -15.74
C LYS A 99 -1.96 11.56 -16.37
N TYR A 100 -1.43 10.49 -16.95
CA TYR A 100 -2.17 9.41 -17.59
C TYR A 100 -1.62 8.06 -17.12
N GLN A 101 -2.43 7.02 -17.23
CA GLN A 101 -2.05 5.68 -16.83
C GLN A 101 -1.07 5.12 -17.87
N LEU A 102 0.23 5.15 -17.53
CA LEU A 102 1.32 4.80 -18.45
C LEU A 102 1.22 3.40 -19.05
N ILE A 103 0.75 2.41 -18.29
CA ILE A 103 0.61 1.02 -18.72
C ILE A 103 -0.55 0.88 -19.70
N GLN A 104 -1.72 1.42 -19.38
CA GLN A 104 -2.91 1.39 -20.24
C GLN A 104 -2.68 2.20 -21.51
N HIS A 105 -2.09 3.38 -21.42
CA HIS A 105 -1.76 4.18 -22.58
C HIS A 105 -0.90 3.40 -23.57
N ARG A 106 0.16 2.72 -23.10
CA ARG A 106 1.02 1.86 -23.94
C ARG A 106 0.27 0.69 -24.60
N LEU A 107 -0.81 0.21 -23.98
CA LEU A 107 -1.55 -0.97 -24.44
C LEU A 107 -2.76 -0.63 -25.31
N LEU A 108 -3.38 0.52 -25.07
CA LEU A 108 -4.71 0.85 -25.59
C LEU A 108 -4.71 2.04 -26.55
N GLU A 109 -3.68 2.90 -26.51
CA GLU A 109 -3.62 4.12 -27.30
C GLU A 109 -2.32 4.22 -28.12
N LYS A 110 -2.36 5.04 -29.17
CA LYS A 110 -1.19 5.45 -29.93
C LYS A 110 -1.19 6.97 -30.02
N GLY A 111 -0.03 7.60 -29.80
CA GLY A 111 0.09 9.06 -29.84
C GLY A 111 -0.19 9.68 -28.47
N ASP A 112 -0.81 10.86 -28.44
CA ASP A 112 -1.12 11.53 -27.18
C ASP A 112 -2.21 10.76 -26.41
N PRO A 113 -2.13 10.67 -25.07
CA PRO A 113 -3.18 10.06 -24.26
C PRO A 113 -4.51 10.76 -24.50
N ASP A 114 -5.63 10.05 -24.59
CA ASP A 114 -6.98 10.61 -24.69
C ASP A 114 -7.82 10.14 -23.50
N PHE A 115 -8.21 8.86 -23.50
CA PHE A 115 -9.09 8.29 -22.47
C PHE A 115 -8.33 7.70 -21.27
N THR A 116 -7.01 7.54 -21.35
CA THR A 116 -6.19 7.02 -20.24
C THR A 116 -5.63 8.10 -19.30
N ARG A 117 -6.06 9.37 -19.47
CA ARG A 117 -5.69 10.49 -18.59
C ARG A 117 -6.36 10.37 -17.22
N GLY A 118 -5.83 11.00 -16.18
CA GLY A 118 -6.50 11.10 -14.86
C GLY A 118 -5.86 10.29 -13.74
N THR A 119 -4.62 9.84 -13.91
CA THR A 119 -3.80 9.30 -12.81
C THR A 119 -3.13 10.44 -12.04
N LEU A 120 -2.84 10.20 -10.76
CA LEU A 120 -2.02 11.10 -9.96
C LEU A 120 -0.64 10.48 -9.77
N GLU A 121 0.40 11.19 -10.19
CA GLU A 121 1.79 10.73 -10.08
C GLU A 121 2.60 11.57 -9.12
N GLY A 122 3.40 10.91 -8.30
CA GLY A 122 4.33 11.54 -7.37
C GLY A 122 4.87 10.55 -6.34
N ASP A 123 6.03 10.88 -5.79
CA ASP A 123 6.55 10.16 -4.62
C ASP A 123 5.66 10.43 -3.41
N ILE A 124 5.39 9.40 -2.62
CA ILE A 124 4.69 9.50 -1.34
C ILE A 124 5.57 10.24 -0.34
N GLU A 125 4.96 11.09 0.50
CA GLU A 125 5.66 11.81 1.55
C GLU A 125 6.30 10.84 2.57
N ALA A 126 7.50 11.19 3.01
CA ALA A 126 8.23 10.39 3.99
C ALA A 126 7.57 10.48 5.37
N GLY A 127 7.61 9.39 6.13
CA GLY A 127 7.07 9.39 7.48
C GLY A 127 6.60 8.04 7.97
N LYS A 128 6.14 8.02 9.22
CA LYS A 128 5.66 6.82 9.92
C LYS A 128 4.40 6.28 9.26
N ILE A 129 4.35 4.97 9.09
CA ILE A 129 3.18 4.29 8.57
C ILE A 129 2.78 3.08 9.40
N THR A 130 1.50 2.74 9.32
CA THR A 130 0.99 1.42 9.68
C THR A 130 0.38 0.82 8.42
N PHE A 131 0.99 -0.28 7.96
CA PHE A 131 0.52 -1.10 6.86
C PHE A 131 -0.39 -2.19 7.40
N PHE A 132 -1.63 -2.25 6.95
CA PHE A 132 -2.62 -3.14 7.53
C PHE A 132 -3.66 -3.57 6.51
N ARG A 133 -4.36 -4.66 6.83
CA ARG A 133 -5.42 -5.18 5.99
C ARG A 133 -6.43 -5.94 6.83
N LEU A 134 -7.71 -5.65 6.63
CA LEU A 134 -8.80 -6.57 6.91
C LEU A 134 -9.06 -7.40 5.65
N GLN A 135 -9.28 -8.70 5.78
CA GLN A 135 -9.56 -9.56 4.64
C GLN A 135 -10.46 -10.73 5.06
N SER A 136 -11.28 -11.21 4.11
CA SER A 136 -11.92 -12.52 4.22
C SER A 136 -11.18 -13.56 3.41
N ALA A 137 -11.03 -14.74 3.99
CA ALA A 137 -10.66 -15.95 3.26
C ALA A 137 -11.86 -16.49 2.47
N ALA A 138 -11.60 -17.51 1.64
CA ALA A 138 -12.62 -18.16 0.82
C ALA A 138 -13.70 -18.89 1.65
N ASP A 139 -13.37 -19.31 2.88
CA ASP A 139 -14.29 -19.93 3.83
C ASP A 139 -15.08 -18.91 4.66
N THR A 140 -15.03 -17.62 4.28
CA THR A 140 -15.66 -16.48 4.94
C THR A 140 -15.09 -16.11 6.30
N SER A 141 -14.02 -16.77 6.76
CA SER A 141 -13.31 -16.35 7.96
C SER A 141 -12.63 -15.00 7.76
N LEU A 142 -12.70 -14.13 8.77
CA LEU A 142 -12.05 -12.83 8.77
C LEU A 142 -10.69 -12.93 9.43
N HIS A 143 -9.70 -12.34 8.78
CA HIS A 143 -8.34 -12.23 9.28
C HIS A 143 -7.77 -10.86 8.95
N ALA A 144 -6.83 -10.42 9.77
CA ALA A 144 -6.17 -9.14 9.59
C ALA A 144 -4.67 -9.22 9.81
N TYR A 145 -3.94 -8.24 9.26
CA TYR A 145 -2.56 -7.97 9.65
C TYR A 145 -2.35 -6.50 9.97
N ILE A 146 -1.35 -6.23 10.81
CA ILE A 146 -0.87 -4.91 11.17
C ILE A 146 0.66 -4.95 11.21
N ALA A 147 1.32 -4.13 10.40
CA ALA A 147 2.76 -3.98 10.40
C ALA A 147 3.14 -2.49 10.44
N GLN A 148 4.09 -2.11 11.30
CA GLN A 148 4.51 -0.71 11.43
C GLN A 148 5.90 -0.51 10.84
N GLY A 149 6.09 0.63 10.19
CA GLY A 149 7.34 1.00 9.54
C GLY A 149 7.29 2.46 9.12
N GLU A 150 7.92 2.77 7.99
CA GLU A 150 7.96 4.12 7.44
C GLU A 150 8.09 4.14 5.92
N VAL A 151 7.73 5.28 5.32
CA VAL A 151 8.13 5.66 3.97
C VAL A 151 9.46 6.40 4.08
N LEU A 152 10.49 5.90 3.39
CA LEU A 152 11.82 6.50 3.36
C LEU A 152 11.84 7.72 2.43
N PRO A 153 12.63 8.78 2.75
CA PRO A 153 12.78 9.96 1.92
C PRO A 153 13.75 9.70 0.74
N VAL A 154 13.50 8.63 -0.01
CA VAL A 154 14.31 8.19 -1.16
C VAL A 154 13.45 8.28 -2.42
N ALA A 155 14.02 8.80 -3.51
CA ALA A 155 13.31 8.95 -4.77
C ALA A 155 13.08 7.60 -5.44
N THR A 156 11.84 7.30 -5.82
CA THR A 156 11.50 5.98 -6.39
C THR A 156 11.97 5.82 -7.84
N LYS A 157 12.23 6.94 -8.54
CA LYS A 157 12.62 6.99 -9.96
C LYS A 157 11.62 6.25 -10.87
N SER A 158 10.33 6.27 -10.50
CA SER A 158 9.23 5.57 -11.20
C SER A 158 7.98 6.47 -11.35
N PHE A 159 6.88 5.89 -11.81
CA PHE A 159 5.59 6.57 -12.06
C PHE A 159 4.51 6.13 -11.06
N GLY A 160 3.34 6.78 -11.12
CA GLY A 160 2.21 6.56 -10.21
C GLY A 160 2.36 7.24 -8.85
N GLY A 161 1.43 6.96 -7.94
CA GLY A 161 1.57 7.31 -6.53
C GLY A 161 2.40 6.22 -5.86
N ILE A 162 3.68 6.51 -5.60
CA ILE A 162 4.67 5.48 -5.25
C ILE A 162 5.58 5.91 -4.12
N GLY A 163 6.00 4.99 -3.25
CA GLY A 163 6.96 5.27 -2.19
C GLY A 163 7.87 4.08 -1.90
N ILE A 164 9.03 4.35 -1.31
CA ILE A 164 9.89 3.31 -0.75
C ILE A 164 9.48 3.07 0.69
N PHE A 165 8.88 1.92 0.96
CA PHE A 165 8.46 1.51 2.29
C PHE A 165 9.55 0.65 2.92
N ALA A 166 9.76 0.86 4.22
CA ALA A 166 10.63 0.04 5.05
C ALA A 166 9.84 -0.42 6.29
N ILE A 167 9.69 -1.74 6.44
CA ILE A 167 9.03 -2.37 7.58
C ILE A 167 10.01 -3.39 8.17
N PRO A 168 10.38 -3.30 9.46
CA PRO A 168 11.29 -4.26 10.06
C PRO A 168 10.79 -5.70 9.87
N GLU A 169 11.68 -6.58 9.43
CA GLU A 169 11.39 -8.00 9.20
C GLU A 169 10.31 -8.23 8.12
N MET A 170 10.15 -7.29 7.16
CA MET A 170 9.16 -7.40 6.08
C MET A 170 9.33 -8.67 5.28
N GLY A 171 10.55 -9.13 4.99
CA GLY A 171 10.76 -10.35 4.21
C GLY A 171 10.17 -11.60 4.88
N ARG A 172 10.35 -11.73 6.21
CA ARG A 172 9.76 -12.82 7.01
C ARG A 172 8.25 -12.67 7.09
N PHE A 173 7.77 -11.46 7.36
CA PHE A 173 6.35 -11.14 7.40
C PHE A 173 5.64 -11.42 6.06
N TYR A 174 6.23 -11.00 4.95
CA TYR A 174 5.74 -11.25 3.60
C TYR A 174 5.59 -12.76 3.34
N ARG A 175 6.62 -13.54 3.68
CA ARG A 175 6.61 -15.00 3.47
C ARG A 175 5.60 -15.75 4.34
N HIS A 176 5.54 -15.43 5.63
CA HIS A 176 4.82 -16.23 6.64
C HIS A 176 3.44 -15.67 7.00
N VAL A 177 3.15 -14.44 6.61
CA VAL A 177 1.83 -13.83 6.77
C VAL A 177 1.20 -13.63 5.41
N LEU A 178 1.80 -12.80 4.54
CA LEU A 178 1.10 -12.38 3.32
C LEU A 178 0.89 -13.54 2.34
N ILE A 179 1.96 -14.26 1.98
CA ILE A 179 1.86 -15.42 1.08
C ILE A 179 1.12 -16.57 1.76
N GLU A 180 1.59 -16.99 2.93
CA GLU A 180 1.11 -18.21 3.58
C GLU A 180 -0.37 -18.14 3.96
N LYS A 181 -0.85 -16.98 4.40
CA LYS A 181 -2.26 -16.73 4.70
C LYS A 181 -3.04 -16.15 3.52
N ARG A 182 -2.45 -16.13 2.32
CA ARG A 182 -3.11 -15.80 1.05
C ARG A 182 -3.77 -14.41 1.05
N TYR A 183 -3.09 -13.42 1.63
CA TYR A 183 -3.52 -12.03 1.51
C TYR A 183 -3.38 -11.56 0.05
N PRO A 184 -4.25 -10.63 -0.40
CA PRO A 184 -4.08 -9.97 -1.68
C PRO A 184 -2.82 -9.09 -1.66
N HIS A 185 -2.40 -8.65 -2.85
CA HIS A 185 -1.25 -7.78 -3.02
C HIS A 185 -1.49 -6.36 -2.47
N HIS A 186 -2.75 -5.94 -2.34
CA HIS A 186 -3.14 -4.68 -1.73
C HIS A 186 -2.99 -4.69 -0.20
N GLY A 187 -2.48 -3.59 0.34
CA GLY A 187 -2.62 -3.25 1.76
C GLY A 187 -2.94 -1.78 1.97
N ALA A 188 -3.68 -1.50 3.04
CA ALA A 188 -4.00 -0.14 3.44
C ALA A 188 -2.83 0.46 4.24
N VAL A 189 -2.55 1.74 3.98
CA VAL A 189 -1.47 2.51 4.60
C VAL A 189 -2.08 3.70 5.33
N ALA A 190 -2.04 3.63 6.65
CA ALA A 190 -2.28 4.79 7.49
C ALA A 190 -0.96 5.52 7.74
N PHE A 191 -0.93 6.84 7.56
CA PHE A 191 0.26 7.69 7.71
C PHE A 191 0.56 8.06 9.18
N SER A 192 0.52 7.05 10.06
CA SER A 192 0.87 7.16 11.47
C SER A 192 1.18 5.79 12.06
N HIS A 193 1.77 5.75 13.25
CA HIS A 193 1.90 4.53 14.04
C HIS A 193 0.64 4.25 14.89
N CYS A 194 -0.43 3.78 14.26
CA CYS A 194 -1.73 3.54 14.88
C CYS A 194 -2.05 2.05 15.19
N GLY A 195 -1.06 1.16 15.15
CA GLY A 195 -1.25 -0.29 15.31
C GLY A 195 -1.98 -0.71 16.59
N LYS A 196 -1.77 -0.01 17.72
CA LYS A 196 -2.49 -0.26 18.98
C LYS A 196 -4.01 -0.09 18.83
N ALA A 197 -4.44 0.96 18.15
CA ALA A 197 -5.85 1.26 17.94
C ALA A 197 -6.47 0.25 16.95
N LEU A 198 -5.78 -0.02 15.84
CA LEU A 198 -6.20 -1.03 14.86
C LEU A 198 -6.37 -2.42 15.48
N PHE A 199 -5.40 -2.85 16.30
CA PHE A 199 -5.48 -4.13 17.00
C PHE A 199 -6.72 -4.19 17.91
N SER A 200 -6.97 -3.12 18.66
CA SER A 200 -8.14 -3.04 19.55
C SER A 200 -9.46 -3.10 18.78
N ILE A 201 -9.56 -2.39 17.65
CA ILE A 201 -10.76 -2.41 16.80
C ILE A 201 -10.98 -3.78 16.17
N PHE A 202 -9.94 -4.41 15.63
CA PHE A 202 -10.06 -5.75 15.07
C PHE A 202 -10.49 -6.78 16.12
N LYS A 203 -10.01 -6.66 17.37
CA LYS A 203 -10.54 -7.45 18.49
C LYS A 203 -12.02 -7.18 18.77
N TYR A 204 -12.46 -5.92 18.75
CA TYR A 204 -13.87 -5.58 18.92
C TYR A 204 -14.76 -6.10 17.79
N LEU A 205 -14.24 -6.17 16.56
CA LEU A 205 -14.94 -6.74 15.41
C LEU A 205 -14.94 -8.29 15.41
N GLY A 206 -14.39 -8.93 16.45
CA GLY A 206 -14.38 -10.39 16.57
C GLY A 206 -13.33 -11.09 15.70
N ILE A 207 -12.33 -10.37 15.21
CA ILE A 207 -11.25 -10.97 14.41
C ILE A 207 -10.30 -11.73 15.34
N GLU A 208 -10.19 -13.04 15.11
CA GLU A 208 -9.36 -13.93 15.92
C GLU A 208 -7.91 -13.97 15.43
N ASP A 209 -7.69 -14.00 14.11
CA ASP A 209 -6.36 -14.00 13.50
C ASP A 209 -5.93 -12.58 13.14
N ILE A 210 -5.14 -11.96 14.02
CA ILE A 210 -4.50 -10.66 13.78
C ILE A 210 -2.99 -10.87 13.76
N SER A 211 -2.41 -10.85 12.57
CA SER A 211 -0.98 -11.04 12.35
C SER A 211 -0.21 -9.72 12.46
N PHE A 212 1.08 -9.80 12.77
CA PHE A 212 1.97 -8.64 12.80
C PHE A 212 3.38 -9.02 12.35
N ASN A 213 4.20 -8.03 12.01
CA ASN A 213 5.61 -8.25 11.69
C ASN A 213 6.38 -8.62 12.97
N GLN A 214 6.55 -9.93 13.20
CA GLN A 214 7.21 -10.46 14.38
C GLN A 214 8.69 -10.04 14.44
N PRO A 215 9.20 -9.65 15.63
CA PRO A 215 10.60 -9.29 15.78
C PRO A 215 11.52 -10.49 15.53
N LYS A 216 12.82 -10.23 15.32
CA LYS A 216 13.82 -11.25 14.99
C LYS A 216 13.85 -12.46 15.95
N ASN A 217 13.59 -12.23 17.23
CA ASN A 217 13.62 -13.25 18.28
C ASN A 217 12.29 -13.99 18.48
N MET A 218 11.30 -13.75 17.63
CA MET A 218 9.99 -14.40 17.67
C MET A 218 9.72 -15.05 16.32
N LEU A 219 9.65 -16.39 16.31
CA LEU A 219 9.43 -17.16 15.09
C LEU A 219 7.95 -17.26 14.73
N TYR A 220 7.66 -17.15 13.43
CA TYR A 220 6.35 -17.59 12.93
C TYR A 220 6.22 -19.11 13.08
N LYS A 221 4.99 -19.61 13.24
CA LYS A 221 4.72 -21.06 13.43
C LYS A 221 5.33 -21.94 12.33
N SER A 222 5.40 -21.40 11.12
CA SER A 222 5.89 -22.00 9.88
C SER A 222 7.35 -21.70 9.58
N GLU A 223 8.00 -20.87 10.39
CA GLU A 223 9.37 -20.43 10.15
C GLU A 223 10.35 -21.51 10.61
N ASN A 224 11.38 -21.76 9.80
CA ASN A 224 12.40 -22.74 10.11
C ASN A 224 13.33 -22.20 11.23
N PRO A 225 13.37 -22.81 12.43
CA PRO A 225 14.21 -22.33 13.53
C PRO A 225 15.71 -22.54 13.31
N PHE A 226 16.11 -23.22 12.23
CA PHE A 226 17.50 -23.52 11.88
C PHE A 226 18.01 -22.76 10.63
N ALA A 227 17.20 -21.86 10.07
CA ALA A 227 17.55 -21.04 8.91
C ALA A 227 18.39 -19.80 9.27
#